data_AF-A0A317LY09-F1
#
_entry.id   AF-A0A317LY09-F1
#
_cell.length_a   1.000
_cell.length_b   1.000
_cell.length_c   1.000
_cell.angle_alpha   90.00
_cell.angle_beta   90.00
_cell.angle_gamma   90.00
#
_symmetry.space_group_name_H-M   'P 1'
#
loop_
_entity.id
_entity.type
_entity.pdbx_description
1 polymer ?
#
loop_
_entity_poly.entity_id
_entity_poly.type
_entity_poly.pdbx_seq_one_letter_code
_entity_poly.pdbx_strand_id
1 'polypeptide(L)'
;MQSGNFERVVISMHCKALQISGGKFKDLSITSYGTSELFSINNLIIIFHDIAGNISISKLKITRTKLLGTIQKDTDFSLKNIEFTHFGMDNLFNNGKARFFDFLPITNEQEISSIFITNSNLAKADFFGIPMNKVGRLQIRNSYLIDCTFVNIIWKDNFDLVMDGADPAVLLDRKEMFRQLKYSYSKQGDSFLEHRFHSLEMNIYRRYLKKKRSTFSDKNRYGKWRWERQTSIILWFSSWSSNYGQSFKAPLLILLIAGSILFPIMLISGFLKDFQSGLHFNFSWQSISTTIGHFCNFLNPLRRYDTMDINAGLLIDFLMRIIASYCIYNFIRATRRFVK
;
A
#
# COMPACT_ATOMS: atom_id res chain seq x y z
N MET A 1 -1.36 -30.40 -28.50
CA MET A 1 -2.56 -30.81 -29.26
C MET A 1 -2.68 -29.90 -30.47
N GLN A 2 -3.04 -30.46 -31.64
CA GLN A 2 -3.34 -29.70 -32.86
C GLN A 2 -4.54 -28.76 -32.61
N SER A 3 -4.57 -27.62 -33.30
CA SER A 3 -5.65 -26.63 -33.27
C SER A 3 -6.97 -27.25 -33.75
N GLY A 4 -7.80 -27.69 -32.81
CA GLY A 4 -9.15 -28.17 -33.07
C GLY A 4 -10.20 -27.14 -32.68
N ASN A 5 -11.34 -27.19 -33.36
CA ASN A 5 -12.57 -26.55 -32.89
C ASN A 5 -13.30 -27.55 -31.99
N PHE A 6 -13.50 -27.22 -30.73
CA PHE A 6 -14.17 -28.08 -29.78
C PHE A 6 -15.43 -27.40 -29.26
N GLU A 7 -16.58 -28.07 -29.35
CA GLU A 7 -17.82 -27.55 -28.78
C GLU A 7 -17.79 -27.59 -27.26
N ARG A 8 -17.43 -28.74 -26.68
CA ARG A 8 -17.32 -28.92 -25.24
C ARG A 8 -16.25 -29.94 -24.89
N VAL A 9 -15.34 -29.55 -24.01
CA VAL A 9 -14.34 -30.47 -23.44
C VAL A 9 -14.47 -30.41 -21.93
N VAL A 10 -14.69 -31.57 -21.32
CA VAL A 10 -14.76 -31.73 -19.86
C VAL A 10 -13.65 -32.68 -19.43
N ILE A 11 -12.75 -32.20 -18.58
CA ILE A 11 -11.65 -32.99 -18.05
C ILE A 11 -11.79 -33.08 -16.53
N SER A 12 -11.70 -34.31 -16.03
CA SER A 12 -11.84 -34.65 -14.61
C SER A 12 -10.86 -35.78 -14.29
N MET A 13 -9.62 -35.43 -13.97
CA MET A 13 -8.58 -36.42 -13.68
C MET A 13 -7.53 -35.85 -12.72
N HIS A 14 -6.96 -36.71 -11.86
CA HIS A 14 -5.67 -36.41 -11.22
C HIS A 14 -4.59 -36.49 -12.29
N CYS A 15 -3.76 -35.45 -12.41
CA CYS A 15 -2.66 -35.49 -13.36
C CYS A 15 -1.41 -34.78 -12.82
N LYS A 16 -0.25 -35.29 -13.22
CA LYS A 16 1.04 -34.68 -12.89
C LYS A 16 1.24 -33.34 -13.61
N ALA A 17 0.73 -33.24 -14.84
CA ALA A 17 0.81 -32.02 -15.62
C ALA A 17 -0.38 -31.90 -16.56
N LEU A 18 -0.94 -30.70 -16.65
CA LEU A 18 -1.93 -30.32 -17.64
C LEU A 18 -1.42 -29.08 -18.38
N GLN A 19 -1.26 -29.19 -19.69
CA GLN A 19 -0.81 -28.10 -20.54
C GLN A 19 -1.88 -27.78 -21.59
N ILE A 20 -2.30 -26.52 -21.63
CA ILE A 20 -3.20 -25.98 -22.67
C ILE A 20 -2.39 -24.94 -23.45
N SER A 21 -2.19 -25.15 -24.75
CA SER A 21 -1.31 -24.32 -25.57
C SER A 21 -1.98 -23.77 -26.85
N GLY A 22 -3.29 -23.94 -26.99
CA GLY A 22 -4.06 -23.53 -28.16
C GLY A 22 -5.40 -24.25 -28.26
N GLY A 23 -6.30 -23.71 -29.08
CA GLY A 23 -7.61 -24.29 -29.37
C GLY A 23 -8.74 -23.28 -29.32
N LYS A 24 -9.76 -23.49 -30.14
CA LYS A 24 -10.98 -22.69 -30.12
C LYS A 24 -12.06 -23.51 -29.42
N PHE A 25 -12.48 -23.05 -28.25
CA PHE A 25 -13.45 -23.72 -27.42
C PHE A 25 -14.73 -22.90 -27.41
N LYS A 26 -15.90 -23.52 -27.56
CA LYS A 26 -17.13 -22.82 -27.15
C LYS A 26 -17.21 -22.81 -25.61
N ASP A 27 -16.91 -23.96 -25.00
CA ASP A 27 -16.78 -24.13 -23.56
C ASP A 27 -15.74 -25.23 -23.21
N LEU A 28 -14.67 -24.84 -22.54
CA LEU A 28 -13.69 -25.75 -21.92
C LEU A 28 -13.85 -25.68 -20.41
N SER A 29 -14.33 -26.75 -19.81
CA SER A 29 -14.53 -26.83 -18.35
C SER A 29 -13.68 -27.94 -17.75
N ILE A 30 -12.73 -27.56 -16.89
CA ILE A 30 -11.90 -28.50 -16.13
C ILE A 30 -12.36 -28.42 -14.68
N THR A 31 -13.02 -29.46 -14.19
CA THR A 31 -13.62 -29.41 -12.85
C THR A 31 -13.59 -30.77 -12.18
N SER A 32 -13.55 -30.75 -10.85
CA SER A 32 -13.77 -31.95 -10.06
C SER A 32 -15.25 -32.27 -9.87
N TYR A 33 -15.61 -33.48 -10.29
CA TYR A 33 -16.90 -34.10 -10.00
C TYR A 33 -16.71 -35.11 -8.87
N GLY A 34 -17.38 -34.90 -7.73
CA GLY A 34 -17.32 -35.79 -6.58
C GLY A 34 -17.45 -35.04 -5.24
N THR A 35 -17.75 -35.78 -4.17
CA THR A 35 -18.11 -35.21 -2.86
C THR A 35 -17.00 -35.29 -1.79
N SER A 36 -15.91 -36.01 -2.01
CA SER A 36 -14.93 -36.25 -0.93
C SER A 36 -13.53 -35.65 -1.15
N GLU A 37 -12.96 -35.68 -2.35
CA GLU A 37 -11.59 -35.21 -2.58
C GLU A 37 -11.47 -34.36 -3.84
N LEU A 38 -10.80 -33.20 -3.74
CA LEU A 38 -10.48 -32.34 -4.88
C LEU A 38 -9.46 -33.04 -5.78
N PHE A 39 -9.69 -33.04 -7.09
CA PHE A 39 -8.66 -33.49 -8.02
C PHE A 39 -7.41 -32.61 -7.91
N SER A 40 -6.26 -33.28 -7.91
CA SER A 40 -4.95 -32.65 -7.81
C SER A 40 -4.27 -32.55 -9.17
N ILE A 41 -3.83 -31.34 -9.52
CA ILE A 41 -2.95 -31.09 -10.66
C ILE A 41 -1.61 -30.57 -10.15
N ASN A 42 -0.52 -31.30 -10.34
CA ASN A 42 0.77 -30.81 -9.82
C ASN A 42 1.28 -29.60 -10.62
N ASN A 43 1.17 -29.63 -11.95
CA ASN A 43 1.61 -28.53 -12.81
C ASN A 43 0.53 -28.18 -13.85
N LEU A 44 -0.16 -27.06 -13.67
CA LEU A 44 -1.04 -26.46 -14.67
C LEU A 44 -0.27 -25.39 -15.45
N ILE A 45 -0.15 -25.55 -16.76
CA ILE A 45 0.49 -24.56 -17.63
C ILE A 45 -0.50 -24.17 -18.72
N ILE A 46 -0.86 -22.89 -18.78
CA ILE A 46 -1.73 -22.35 -19.82
C ILE A 46 -0.95 -21.31 -20.60
N ILE A 47 -0.72 -21.61 -21.89
CA ILE A 47 -0.07 -20.73 -22.84
C ILE A 47 -1.18 -20.21 -23.77
N PHE A 48 -1.59 -18.97 -23.55
CA PHE A 48 -2.57 -18.27 -24.36
C PHE A 48 -1.96 -17.87 -25.71
N HIS A 49 -1.82 -18.87 -26.59
CA HIS A 49 -1.45 -18.73 -27.99
C HIS A 49 -2.60 -19.30 -28.82
N ASP A 50 -3.32 -18.44 -29.55
CA ASP A 50 -4.50 -18.82 -30.35
C ASP A 50 -5.57 -19.61 -29.57
N ILE A 51 -5.72 -19.27 -28.29
CA ILE A 51 -6.84 -19.73 -27.47
C ILE A 51 -7.98 -18.74 -27.64
N ALA A 52 -9.18 -19.25 -27.92
CA ALA A 52 -10.42 -18.48 -27.97
C ALA A 52 -11.54 -19.24 -27.25
N GLY A 53 -12.50 -18.51 -26.67
CA GLY A 53 -13.66 -19.11 -26.03
C GLY A 53 -13.78 -18.96 -24.52
N ASN A 54 -14.71 -19.71 -23.94
CA ASN A 54 -14.89 -19.78 -22.49
C ASN A 54 -14.03 -20.91 -21.93
N ILE A 55 -13.14 -20.57 -20.99
CA ILE A 55 -12.31 -21.53 -20.27
C ILE A 55 -12.58 -21.35 -18.78
N SER A 56 -13.09 -22.40 -18.14
CA SER A 56 -13.40 -22.41 -16.72
C SER A 56 -12.70 -23.58 -16.05
N ILE A 57 -11.82 -23.29 -15.10
CA ILE A 57 -11.16 -24.31 -14.28
C ILE A 57 -11.63 -24.11 -12.85
N SER A 58 -12.17 -25.16 -12.22
CA SER A 58 -12.80 -24.99 -10.92
C SER A 58 -12.76 -26.20 -10.00
N LYS A 59 -12.76 -25.95 -8.68
CA LYS A 59 -12.78 -26.97 -7.63
C LYS A 59 -11.60 -27.95 -7.76
N LEU A 60 -10.37 -27.42 -7.77
CA LEU A 60 -9.15 -28.22 -7.92
C LEU A 60 -8.11 -27.81 -6.90
N LYS A 61 -7.22 -28.77 -6.58
CA LYS A 61 -5.98 -28.54 -5.86
C LYS A 61 -4.82 -28.47 -6.85
N ILE A 62 -4.14 -27.34 -6.96
CA ILE A 62 -3.11 -27.11 -7.97
C ILE A 62 -1.79 -26.70 -7.32
N THR A 63 -0.77 -27.56 -7.38
CA THR A 63 0.53 -27.25 -6.75
C THR A 63 1.24 -26.10 -7.45
N ARG A 64 1.31 -26.11 -8.79
CA ARG A 64 1.95 -25.06 -9.58
C ARG A 64 1.07 -24.66 -10.75
N THR A 65 0.75 -23.38 -10.85
CA THR A 65 0.07 -22.78 -12.01
C THR A 65 0.99 -21.80 -12.69
N LYS A 66 1.11 -21.88 -14.02
CA LYS A 66 1.79 -20.88 -14.84
C LYS A 66 0.90 -20.43 -16.00
N LEU A 67 0.59 -19.14 -16.05
CA LEU A 67 -0.17 -18.48 -17.11
C LEU A 67 0.77 -17.60 -17.94
N LEU A 68 0.76 -17.78 -19.25
CA LEU A 68 1.65 -17.12 -20.22
C LEU A 68 0.89 -16.70 -21.48
N GLY A 69 1.36 -15.67 -22.20
CA GLY A 69 0.84 -15.31 -23.53
C GLY A 69 -0.23 -14.24 -23.49
N THR A 70 -1.13 -14.23 -24.48
CA THR A 70 -2.13 -13.17 -24.66
C THR A 70 -3.54 -13.73 -24.59
N ILE A 71 -4.30 -13.37 -23.56
CA ILE A 71 -5.75 -13.66 -23.48
C ILE A 71 -6.45 -12.78 -24.50
N GLN A 72 -6.98 -13.38 -25.56
CA GLN A 72 -7.60 -12.65 -26.67
C GLN A 72 -8.96 -12.05 -26.27
N LYS A 73 -9.44 -11.05 -27.03
CA LYS A 73 -10.68 -10.31 -26.73
C LYS A 73 -11.92 -11.20 -26.62
N ASP A 74 -11.95 -12.29 -27.36
CA ASP A 74 -13.00 -13.31 -27.42
C ASP A 74 -12.80 -14.45 -26.41
N THR A 75 -11.81 -14.33 -25.52
CA THR A 75 -11.55 -15.31 -24.46
C THR A 75 -12.11 -14.85 -23.11
N ASP A 76 -12.93 -15.67 -22.48
CA ASP A 76 -13.34 -15.55 -21.07
C ASP A 76 -12.67 -16.67 -20.28
N PHE A 77 -11.62 -16.30 -19.54
CA PHE A 77 -10.85 -17.21 -18.71
C PHE A 77 -11.22 -17.03 -17.24
N SER A 78 -11.56 -18.13 -16.58
CA SER A 78 -11.84 -18.12 -15.15
C SER A 78 -11.23 -19.29 -14.39
N LEU A 79 -10.69 -18.99 -13.22
CA LEU A 79 -10.25 -19.94 -12.21
C LEU A 79 -11.12 -19.76 -10.96
N LYS A 80 -11.76 -20.81 -10.44
CA LYS A 80 -12.74 -20.72 -9.34
C LYS A 80 -12.53 -21.80 -8.27
N ASN A 81 -12.56 -21.45 -7.00
CA ASN A 81 -12.40 -22.41 -5.89
C ASN A 81 -11.14 -23.27 -6.08
N ILE A 82 -10.00 -22.60 -6.22
CA ILE A 82 -8.71 -23.27 -6.46
C ILE A 82 -7.88 -23.21 -5.18
N GLU A 83 -7.46 -24.37 -4.70
CA GLU A 83 -6.41 -24.45 -3.68
C GLU A 83 -5.04 -24.47 -4.37
N PHE A 84 -4.09 -23.63 -3.96
CA PHE A 84 -2.80 -23.52 -4.66
C PHE A 84 -1.58 -23.42 -3.74
N THR A 85 -0.44 -24.00 -4.18
CA THR A 85 0.87 -23.69 -3.57
C THR A 85 1.53 -22.53 -4.32
N HIS A 86 1.76 -22.67 -5.63
CA HIS A 86 2.45 -21.66 -6.44
C HIS A 86 1.58 -21.21 -7.61
N PHE A 87 1.34 -19.91 -7.70
CA PHE A 87 0.57 -19.31 -8.79
C PHE A 87 1.40 -18.24 -9.49
N GLY A 88 1.63 -18.42 -10.79
CA GLY A 88 2.48 -17.56 -11.60
C GLY A 88 1.76 -17.02 -12.84
N MET A 89 1.86 -15.71 -13.05
CA MET A 89 1.53 -15.03 -14.31
C MET A 89 2.82 -14.42 -14.83
N ASP A 90 3.28 -14.85 -16.00
CA ASP A 90 4.58 -14.44 -16.55
C ASP A 90 4.39 -14.10 -18.02
N ASN A 91 4.79 -12.88 -18.44
CA ASN A 91 4.54 -12.37 -19.79
C ASN A 91 3.08 -12.57 -20.23
N LEU A 92 2.12 -12.31 -19.33
CA LEU A 92 0.69 -12.46 -19.57
C LEU A 92 0.06 -11.11 -19.93
N PHE A 93 -0.60 -11.03 -21.08
CA PHE A 93 -1.30 -9.84 -21.56
C PHE A 93 -2.79 -10.13 -21.66
N ASN A 94 -3.60 -9.45 -20.87
CA ASN A 94 -5.04 -9.66 -20.84
C ASN A 94 -5.77 -8.66 -21.73
N ASN A 95 -6.17 -9.08 -22.93
CA ASN A 95 -7.06 -8.30 -23.81
C ASN A 95 -8.53 -8.78 -23.74
N GLY A 96 -8.79 -9.91 -23.09
CA GLY A 96 -10.10 -10.51 -22.91
C GLY A 96 -10.66 -10.30 -21.50
N LYS A 97 -11.28 -11.35 -20.95
CA LYS A 97 -11.76 -11.39 -19.58
C LYS A 97 -10.99 -12.45 -18.80
N ALA A 98 -10.39 -12.04 -17.68
CA ALA A 98 -9.67 -12.94 -16.78
C ALA A 98 -10.23 -12.77 -15.37
N ARG A 99 -10.71 -13.85 -14.77
CA ARG A 99 -11.36 -13.80 -13.45
C ARG A 99 -10.84 -14.88 -12.51
N PHE A 100 -10.50 -14.49 -11.29
CA PHE A 100 -9.93 -15.36 -10.27
C PHE A 100 -10.82 -15.30 -9.03
N PHE A 101 -11.49 -16.41 -8.71
CA PHE A 101 -12.45 -16.49 -7.61
C PHE A 101 -12.01 -17.51 -6.58
N ASP A 102 -12.01 -17.10 -5.31
CA ASP A 102 -11.85 -17.99 -4.15
C ASP A 102 -10.59 -18.85 -4.24
N PHE A 103 -9.45 -18.15 -4.36
CA PHE A 103 -8.13 -18.75 -4.41
C PHE A 103 -7.61 -18.97 -3.00
N LEU A 104 -7.49 -20.23 -2.59
CA LEU A 104 -7.07 -20.60 -1.25
C LEU A 104 -5.60 -21.05 -1.27
N PRO A 105 -4.67 -20.30 -0.63
CA PRO A 105 -3.29 -20.74 -0.54
C PRO A 105 -3.18 -21.96 0.39
N ILE A 106 -2.55 -23.03 -0.09
CA ILE A 106 -2.18 -24.18 0.71
C ILE A 106 -0.94 -23.81 1.51
N THR A 107 -1.04 -23.86 2.83
CA THR A 107 0.05 -23.57 3.75
C THR A 107 0.38 -24.83 4.53
N ASN A 108 1.48 -25.48 4.15
CA ASN A 108 2.00 -26.66 4.84
C ASN A 108 3.40 -26.32 5.39
N GLU A 109 3.85 -27.01 6.43
CA GLU A 109 5.17 -26.76 7.07
C GLU A 109 6.35 -26.80 6.07
N GLN A 110 6.21 -27.55 4.98
CA GLN A 110 7.24 -27.75 3.96
C GLN A 110 7.12 -26.82 2.74
N GLU A 111 5.95 -26.22 2.48
CA GLU A 111 5.71 -25.44 1.27
C GLU A 111 5.10 -24.07 1.60
N ILE A 112 5.83 -23.02 1.22
CA ILE A 112 5.40 -21.63 1.33
C ILE A 112 4.62 -21.27 0.07
N SER A 113 3.32 -21.00 0.23
CA SER A 113 2.48 -20.55 -0.88
C SER A 113 3.00 -19.25 -1.48
N SER A 114 2.87 -19.09 -2.80
CA SER A 114 3.42 -17.94 -3.50
C SER A 114 2.61 -17.49 -4.70
N ILE A 115 2.51 -16.18 -4.88
CA ILE A 115 1.96 -15.53 -6.07
C ILE A 115 3.06 -14.70 -6.73
N PHE A 116 3.32 -14.96 -8.01
CA PHE A 116 4.27 -14.24 -8.84
C PHE A 116 3.58 -13.64 -10.05
N ILE A 117 3.71 -12.33 -10.25
CA ILE A 117 3.24 -11.65 -11.45
C ILE A 117 4.42 -10.88 -12.04
N THR A 118 4.90 -11.31 -13.20
CA THR A 118 6.10 -10.77 -13.84
C THR A 118 5.83 -10.39 -15.29
N ASN A 119 6.31 -9.21 -15.70
CA ASN A 119 6.23 -8.73 -17.09
C ASN A 119 4.82 -8.82 -17.70
N SER A 120 3.78 -8.62 -16.89
CA SER A 120 2.40 -8.92 -17.26
C SER A 120 1.54 -7.66 -17.27
N ASN A 121 0.61 -7.56 -18.22
CA ASN A 121 -0.45 -6.56 -18.21
C ASN A 121 -1.78 -7.27 -17.97
N LEU A 122 -2.32 -7.14 -16.76
CA LEU A 122 -3.56 -7.82 -16.39
C LEU A 122 -4.82 -7.04 -16.79
N ALA A 123 -4.67 -5.81 -17.29
CA ALA A 123 -5.77 -4.93 -17.70
C ALA A 123 -6.94 -4.97 -16.68
N LYS A 124 -8.14 -5.32 -17.13
CA LYS A 124 -9.36 -5.42 -16.31
C LYS A 124 -9.57 -6.84 -15.75
N ALA A 125 -8.52 -7.47 -15.23
CA ALA A 125 -8.66 -8.75 -14.53
C ALA A 125 -9.38 -8.54 -13.20
N ASP A 126 -10.23 -9.49 -12.84
CA ASP A 126 -10.98 -9.45 -11.59
C ASP A 126 -10.46 -10.50 -10.60
N PHE A 127 -10.26 -10.08 -9.35
CA PHE A 127 -9.83 -10.92 -8.24
C PHE A 127 -10.87 -10.86 -7.11
N PHE A 128 -11.40 -12.01 -6.73
CA PHE A 128 -12.47 -12.14 -5.74
C PHE A 128 -12.10 -13.14 -4.64
N GLY A 129 -12.26 -12.74 -3.37
CA GLY A 129 -12.24 -13.68 -2.25
C GLY A 129 -10.87 -14.33 -1.97
N ILE A 130 -9.77 -13.64 -2.27
CA ILE A 130 -8.41 -14.18 -2.08
C ILE A 130 -7.83 -13.70 -0.73
N PRO A 131 -7.55 -14.60 0.24
CA PRO A 131 -6.91 -14.25 1.49
C PRO A 131 -5.39 -14.06 1.28
N MET A 132 -5.01 -12.92 0.69
CA MET A 132 -3.61 -12.54 0.44
C MET A 132 -2.76 -12.53 1.73
N ASN A 133 -3.39 -12.37 2.90
CA ASN A 133 -2.74 -12.47 4.21
C ASN A 133 -2.14 -13.85 4.49
N LYS A 134 -2.71 -14.91 3.92
CA LYS A 134 -2.22 -16.31 4.04
C LYS A 134 -1.21 -16.70 2.98
N VAL A 135 -1.02 -15.87 1.94
CA VAL A 135 -0.05 -16.17 0.87
C VAL A 135 1.36 -15.96 1.41
N GLY A 136 2.18 -16.99 1.46
CA GLY A 136 3.53 -16.91 2.01
C GLY A 136 4.40 -15.86 1.33
N ARG A 137 4.45 -15.84 0.00
CA ARG A 137 5.25 -14.88 -0.78
C ARG A 137 4.43 -14.23 -1.90
N LEU A 138 4.35 -12.91 -1.92
CA LEU A 138 3.77 -12.15 -3.02
C LEU A 138 4.85 -11.32 -3.71
N GLN A 139 4.97 -11.44 -5.02
CA GLN A 139 5.92 -10.67 -5.81
C GLN A 139 5.30 -10.25 -7.14
N ILE A 140 5.26 -8.93 -7.35
CA ILE A 140 4.77 -8.32 -8.57
C ILE A 140 5.90 -7.45 -9.11
N ARG A 141 6.40 -7.74 -10.32
CA ARG A 141 7.50 -7.00 -10.95
C ARG A 141 7.16 -6.66 -12.38
N ASN A 142 7.50 -5.43 -12.79
CA ASN A 142 7.32 -4.94 -14.14
C ASN A 142 5.94 -5.30 -14.74
N SER A 143 4.88 -5.10 -13.95
CA SER A 143 3.53 -5.54 -14.30
C SER A 143 2.51 -4.43 -14.06
N TYR A 144 1.39 -4.49 -14.78
CA TYR A 144 0.32 -3.50 -14.76
C TYR A 144 -0.99 -4.08 -14.20
N LEU A 145 -1.48 -3.45 -13.13
CA LEU A 145 -2.61 -3.86 -12.28
C LEU A 145 -3.60 -2.72 -12.00
N ILE A 146 -3.37 -1.51 -12.53
CA ILE A 146 -4.13 -0.30 -12.17
C ILE A 146 -5.63 -0.46 -12.45
N ASP A 147 -5.98 -1.21 -13.50
CA ASP A 147 -7.35 -1.41 -13.96
C ASP A 147 -7.96 -2.73 -13.46
N CYS A 148 -7.26 -3.48 -12.61
CA CYS A 148 -7.81 -4.69 -12.00
C CYS A 148 -8.86 -4.35 -10.93
N THR A 149 -9.82 -5.24 -10.77
CA THR A 149 -10.83 -5.17 -9.70
C THR A 149 -10.43 -6.13 -8.58
N PHE A 150 -10.52 -5.69 -7.31
CA PHE A 150 -10.16 -6.48 -6.15
C PHE A 150 -11.28 -6.44 -5.12
N VAL A 151 -12.05 -7.53 -5.02
CA VAL A 151 -13.21 -7.59 -4.13
C VAL A 151 -12.98 -8.65 -3.06
N ASN A 152 -13.25 -8.30 -1.79
CA ASN A 152 -13.08 -9.19 -0.64
C ASN A 152 -11.65 -9.77 -0.52
N ILE A 153 -10.64 -8.95 -0.83
CA ILE A 153 -9.23 -9.33 -0.69
C ILE A 153 -8.72 -8.92 0.68
N ILE A 154 -8.23 -9.89 1.45
CA ILE A 154 -7.64 -9.64 2.77
C ILE A 154 -6.12 -9.54 2.60
N TRP A 155 -5.56 -8.33 2.61
CA TRP A 155 -4.12 -8.11 2.46
C TRP A 155 -3.33 -8.37 3.75
N LYS A 156 -2.06 -8.76 3.61
CA LYS A 156 -1.10 -8.81 4.72
C LYS A 156 -0.92 -7.44 5.36
N ASP A 157 -0.86 -7.41 6.69
CA ASP A 157 -0.50 -6.20 7.44
C ASP A 157 0.95 -5.80 7.19
N ASN A 158 1.83 -6.78 7.16
CA ASN A 158 3.23 -6.61 6.83
C ASN A 158 3.55 -7.44 5.59
N PHE A 159 3.81 -6.76 4.47
CA PHE A 159 4.38 -7.43 3.31
C PHE A 159 5.85 -7.77 3.63
N ASP A 160 6.33 -8.96 3.25
CA ASP A 160 7.65 -9.46 3.64
C ASP A 160 8.79 -8.49 3.31
N LEU A 161 9.53 -8.06 4.33
CA LEU A 161 10.63 -7.10 4.19
C LEU A 161 11.94 -7.75 3.77
N VAL A 162 12.01 -9.08 3.76
CA VAL A 162 13.23 -9.84 3.46
C VAL A 162 13.71 -9.56 2.02
N MET A 163 12.78 -9.32 1.08
CA MET A 163 13.11 -8.96 -0.31
C MET A 163 13.65 -7.53 -0.47
N ASP A 164 13.47 -6.65 0.52
CA ASP A 164 13.88 -5.24 0.47
C ASP A 164 15.38 -5.04 0.80
N GLY A 165 16.05 -6.11 1.25
CA GLY A 165 17.39 -6.08 1.85
C GLY A 165 18.53 -5.70 0.91
N ALA A 166 18.52 -6.10 -0.38
CA ALA A 166 19.72 -6.00 -1.23
C ALA A 166 19.71 -4.85 -2.27
N ASP A 167 18.63 -4.66 -3.02
CA ASP A 167 18.68 -3.81 -4.22
C ASP A 167 17.68 -2.62 -4.20
N PRO A 168 18.11 -1.36 -4.43
CA PRO A 168 17.21 -0.23 -4.67
C PRO A 168 16.18 -0.44 -5.78
N ALA A 169 16.46 -1.25 -6.81
CA ALA A 169 15.51 -1.54 -7.89
C ALA A 169 14.28 -2.30 -7.37
N VAL A 170 14.47 -3.28 -6.48
CA VAL A 170 13.37 -4.05 -5.87
C VAL A 170 12.44 -3.14 -5.05
N LEU A 171 13.00 -2.12 -4.38
CA LEU A 171 12.20 -1.12 -3.66
C LEU A 171 11.36 -0.26 -4.61
N LEU A 172 11.87 0.06 -5.81
CA LEU A 172 11.12 0.81 -6.81
C LEU A 172 9.97 -0.02 -7.38
N ASP A 173 10.21 -1.29 -7.72
CA ASP A 173 9.16 -2.22 -8.19
C ASP A 173 8.03 -2.33 -7.16
N ARG A 174 8.40 -2.43 -5.88
CA ARG A 174 7.43 -2.53 -4.79
C ARG A 174 6.66 -1.24 -4.55
N LYS A 175 7.33 -0.09 -4.64
CA LYS A 175 6.68 1.23 -4.60
C LYS A 175 5.65 1.33 -5.72
N GLU A 176 6.03 0.90 -6.91
CA GLU A 176 5.18 0.90 -8.09
C GLU A 176 3.97 -0.03 -7.93
N MET A 177 4.17 -1.24 -7.41
CA MET A 177 3.08 -2.15 -7.03
C MET A 177 2.07 -1.48 -6.07
N PHE A 178 2.53 -0.86 -4.99
CA PHE A 178 1.64 -0.16 -4.04
C PHE A 178 0.94 1.04 -4.67
N ARG A 179 1.64 1.79 -5.54
CA ARG A 179 1.04 2.89 -6.31
C ARG A 179 -0.13 2.37 -7.16
N GLN A 180 0.06 1.27 -7.88
CA GLN A 180 -0.98 0.70 -8.74
C GLN A 180 -2.16 0.17 -7.94
N LEU A 181 -1.92 -0.54 -6.83
CA LEU A 181 -2.98 -1.00 -5.94
C LEU A 181 -3.77 0.17 -5.35
N LYS A 182 -3.09 1.23 -4.89
CA LYS A 182 -3.73 2.48 -4.43
C LYS A 182 -4.68 3.03 -5.49
N TYR A 183 -4.25 3.15 -6.75
CA TYR A 183 -5.10 3.66 -7.83
C TYR A 183 -6.28 2.73 -8.12
N SER A 184 -6.07 1.41 -8.12
CA SER A 184 -7.14 0.44 -8.31
C SER A 184 -8.22 0.55 -7.22
N TYR A 185 -7.83 0.66 -5.94
CA TYR A 185 -8.81 0.85 -4.85
C TYR A 185 -9.49 2.22 -4.87
N SER A 186 -8.77 3.27 -5.29
CA SER A 186 -9.35 4.60 -5.50
C SER A 186 -10.49 4.58 -6.53
N LYS A 187 -10.30 3.86 -7.66
CA LYS A 187 -11.33 3.64 -8.69
C LYS A 187 -12.53 2.83 -8.18
N GLN A 188 -12.28 1.88 -7.27
CA GLN A 188 -13.33 1.04 -6.67
C GLN A 188 -14.09 1.76 -5.54
N GLY A 189 -13.67 2.96 -5.14
CA GLY A 189 -14.28 3.70 -4.03
C GLY A 189 -13.88 3.22 -2.64
N ASP A 190 -12.96 2.26 -2.51
CA ASP A 190 -12.46 1.76 -1.23
C ASP A 190 -11.37 2.71 -0.68
N SER A 191 -11.85 3.76 -0.01
CA SER A 191 -10.97 4.76 0.62
C SER A 191 -10.05 4.17 1.69
N PHE A 192 -10.49 3.12 2.41
CA PHE A 192 -9.70 2.55 3.49
C PHE A 192 -8.45 1.84 2.95
N LEU A 193 -8.61 0.96 1.96
CA LEU A 193 -7.49 0.27 1.32
C LEU A 193 -6.64 1.21 0.48
N GLU A 194 -7.26 2.19 -0.20
CA GLU A 194 -6.54 3.27 -0.89
C GLU A 194 -5.52 3.96 0.04
N HIS A 195 -5.97 4.41 1.22
CA HIS A 195 -5.10 5.05 2.20
C HIS A 195 -4.04 4.09 2.75
N ARG A 196 -4.41 2.83 3.02
CA ARG A 196 -3.45 1.81 3.46
C ARG A 196 -2.29 1.66 2.45
N PHE A 197 -2.60 1.50 1.17
CA PHE A 197 -1.60 1.38 0.12
C PHE A 197 -0.79 2.66 -0.10
N HIS A 198 -1.40 3.83 0.11
CA HIS A 198 -0.66 5.09 0.11
C HIS A 198 0.42 5.14 1.21
N SER A 199 0.10 4.71 2.43
CA SER A 199 1.10 4.67 3.52
C SER A 199 2.22 3.68 3.20
N LEU A 200 1.88 2.50 2.67
CA LEU A 200 2.86 1.50 2.24
C LEU A 200 3.79 2.03 1.12
N GLU A 201 3.23 2.70 0.11
CA GLU A 201 3.98 3.36 -0.97
C GLU A 201 5.00 4.37 -0.40
N MET A 202 4.56 5.26 0.50
CA MET A 202 5.41 6.29 1.11
C MET A 202 6.49 5.70 2.01
N ASN A 203 6.18 4.64 2.76
CA ASN A 203 7.14 3.91 3.59
C ASN A 203 8.25 3.27 2.76
N ILE A 204 7.90 2.59 1.66
CA ILE A 204 8.88 2.01 0.74
C ILE A 204 9.72 3.11 0.08
N TYR A 205 9.09 4.22 -0.34
CA TYR A 205 9.83 5.32 -0.94
C TYR A 205 10.83 5.96 0.03
N ARG A 206 10.47 6.12 1.31
CA ARG A 206 11.40 6.57 2.37
C ARG A 206 12.59 5.60 2.51
N ARG A 207 12.36 4.29 2.48
CA ARG A 207 13.43 3.28 2.53
C ARG A 207 14.33 3.33 1.29
N TYR A 208 13.73 3.48 0.11
CA TYR A 208 14.46 3.68 -1.14
C TYR A 208 15.41 4.89 -1.05
N LEU A 209 14.93 6.05 -0.59
CA LEU A 209 15.77 7.24 -0.40
C LEU A 209 16.88 7.04 0.65
N LYS A 210 16.62 6.29 1.72
CA LYS A 210 17.65 5.94 2.72
C LYS A 210 18.74 5.06 2.07
N LYS A 211 18.35 4.03 1.34
CA LYS A 211 19.28 3.08 0.72
C LYS A 211 20.08 3.70 -0.41
N LYS A 212 19.41 4.42 -1.33
CA LYS A 212 20.05 5.15 -2.42
C LYS A 212 21.15 6.08 -1.92
N ARG A 213 20.90 6.82 -0.83
CA ARG A 213 21.93 7.67 -0.21
C ARG A 213 23.11 6.90 0.36
N SER A 214 22.89 5.68 0.85
CA SER A 214 23.96 4.83 1.38
C SER A 214 24.82 4.24 0.25
N THR A 215 24.24 3.95 -0.91
CA THR A 215 24.93 3.32 -2.04
C THR A 215 25.68 4.33 -2.91
N PHE A 216 25.17 5.56 -3.06
CA PHE A 216 25.85 6.61 -3.82
C PHE A 216 26.95 7.27 -2.97
N SER A 217 28.17 6.73 -3.06
CA SER A 217 29.42 7.34 -2.57
C SER A 217 29.94 8.48 -3.48
N ASP A 218 29.15 8.89 -4.46
CA ASP A 218 29.60 9.79 -5.52
C ASP A 218 29.40 11.26 -5.10
N LYS A 219 30.46 11.86 -4.56
CA LYS A 219 30.49 13.22 -3.99
C LYS A 219 30.16 14.33 -5.01
N ASN A 220 30.18 14.06 -6.31
CA ASN A 220 30.07 15.07 -7.37
C ASN A 220 28.63 15.52 -7.71
N ARG A 221 27.61 15.17 -6.91
CA ARG A 221 26.22 15.68 -7.09
C ARG A 221 25.60 16.22 -5.80
N TYR A 222 26.28 17.19 -5.18
CA TYR A 222 25.82 17.87 -3.95
C TYR A 222 24.36 18.37 -4.03
N GLY A 223 23.96 18.97 -5.16
CA GLY A 223 22.60 19.49 -5.35
C GLY A 223 21.51 18.40 -5.29
N LYS A 224 21.72 17.29 -6.00
CA LYS A 224 20.78 16.15 -6.01
C LYS A 224 20.67 15.50 -4.63
N TRP A 225 21.80 15.37 -3.94
CA TRP A 225 21.86 14.84 -2.59
C TRP A 225 21.10 15.72 -1.58
N ARG A 226 21.20 17.05 -1.68
CA ARG A 226 20.48 17.99 -0.81
C ARG A 226 18.96 17.86 -0.95
N TRP A 227 18.47 17.78 -2.20
CA TRP A 227 17.04 17.59 -2.48
C TRP A 227 16.50 16.25 -1.94
N GLU A 228 17.26 15.16 -2.16
CA GLU A 228 16.89 13.83 -1.64
C GLU A 228 16.89 13.79 -0.11
N ARG A 229 17.81 14.51 0.55
CA ARG A 229 17.81 14.67 2.02
C ARG A 229 16.60 15.45 2.50
N GLN A 230 16.29 16.59 1.89
CA GLN A 230 15.10 17.39 2.24
C GLN A 230 13.82 16.54 2.11
N THR A 231 13.66 15.84 0.99
CA THR A 231 12.52 14.94 0.76
C THR A 231 12.47 13.83 1.82
N SER A 232 13.60 13.23 2.16
CA SER A 232 13.65 12.21 3.20
C SER A 232 13.30 12.76 4.58
N ILE A 233 13.68 13.99 4.92
CA ILE A 233 13.36 14.63 6.20
C ILE A 233 11.86 14.93 6.26
N ILE A 234 11.30 15.47 5.18
CA ILE A 234 9.85 15.73 5.08
C ILE A 234 9.07 14.42 5.23
N LEU A 235 9.48 13.35 4.55
CA LEU A 235 8.83 12.04 4.67
C LEU A 235 9.00 11.42 6.05
N TRP A 236 10.17 11.59 6.68
CA TRP A 236 10.42 11.13 8.05
C TRP A 236 9.50 11.86 9.03
N PHE A 237 9.46 13.19 8.94
CA PHE A 237 8.65 14.03 9.80
C PHE A 237 7.16 13.75 9.60
N SER A 238 6.71 13.66 8.35
CA SER A 238 5.32 13.35 7.99
C SER A 238 4.88 11.95 8.45
N SER A 239 5.78 10.96 8.36
CA SER A 239 5.56 9.61 8.88
C SER A 239 5.36 9.62 10.39
N TRP A 240 6.22 10.34 11.11
CA TRP A 240 6.17 10.46 12.56
C TRP A 240 4.98 11.29 13.06
N SER A 241 4.71 12.42 12.40
CA SER A 241 3.76 13.42 12.89
C SER A 241 2.31 13.12 12.57
N SER A 242 2.05 12.40 11.47
CA SER A 242 0.71 12.24 10.94
C SER A 242 0.48 10.93 10.19
N ASN A 243 1.46 10.00 10.18
CA ASN A 243 1.43 8.81 9.31
C ASN A 243 1.07 9.20 7.86
N TYR A 244 1.80 10.18 7.30
CA TYR A 244 1.55 10.69 5.95
C TYR A 244 0.19 11.39 5.78
N GLY A 245 -0.27 12.11 6.80
CA GLY A 245 -1.55 12.83 6.80
C GLY A 245 -2.78 11.95 7.05
N GLN A 246 -2.58 10.72 7.55
CA GLN A 246 -3.67 9.77 7.81
C GLN A 246 -4.12 9.75 9.27
N SER A 247 -3.27 10.13 10.21
CA SER A 247 -3.58 10.17 11.65
C SER A 247 -3.97 11.57 12.07
N PHE A 248 -5.14 11.73 12.69
CA PHE A 248 -5.56 13.00 13.29
C PHE A 248 -5.09 13.15 14.75
N LYS A 249 -4.88 12.02 15.46
CA LYS A 249 -4.47 12.03 16.88
C LYS A 249 -3.02 12.48 17.04
N ALA A 250 -2.14 12.01 16.15
CA ALA A 250 -0.71 12.33 16.19
C ALA A 250 -0.41 13.84 16.09
N PRO A 251 -0.97 14.61 15.13
CA PRO A 251 -0.72 16.05 15.07
C PRO A 251 -1.29 16.79 16.28
N LEU A 252 -2.42 16.35 16.84
CA LEU A 252 -3.00 16.93 18.06
C LEU A 252 -2.08 16.71 19.27
N LEU A 253 -1.56 15.50 19.43
CA LEU A 253 -0.62 15.18 20.50
C LEU A 253 0.68 15.99 20.37
N ILE A 254 1.22 16.11 19.15
CA ILE A 254 2.41 16.92 18.89
C ILE A 254 2.14 18.40 19.19
N LEU A 255 0.97 18.91 18.82
CA LEU A 255 0.56 20.28 19.13
C LEU A 255 0.56 20.53 20.64
N LEU A 256 -0.02 19.62 21.41
CA LEU A 256 -0.07 19.72 22.87
C LEU A 256 1.33 19.61 23.51
N ILE A 257 2.15 18.65 23.08
CA ILE A 257 3.50 18.45 23.63
C ILE A 257 4.39 19.64 23.27
N ALA A 258 4.44 20.03 22.00
CA ALA A 258 5.26 21.16 21.56
C ALA A 258 4.81 22.46 22.21
N GLY A 259 3.49 22.68 22.33
CA GLY A 259 2.94 23.80 23.09
C GLY A 259 3.40 23.78 24.55
N SER A 260 3.26 22.63 25.22
CA SER A 260 3.58 22.48 26.65
C SER A 260 5.07 22.70 26.95
N ILE A 261 5.94 22.48 25.97
CA ILE A 261 7.39 22.74 26.09
C ILE A 261 7.72 24.18 25.74
N LEU A 262 7.20 24.70 24.61
CA LEU A 262 7.59 26.02 24.10
C LEU A 262 6.96 27.17 24.89
N PHE A 263 5.73 26.99 25.40
CA PHE A 263 5.03 28.03 26.14
C PHE A 263 5.74 28.42 27.45
N PRO A 264 6.19 27.49 28.32
CA PRO A 264 7.00 27.85 29.48
C PRO A 264 8.34 28.51 29.13
N ILE A 265 9.02 28.06 28.06
CA ILE A 265 10.28 28.68 27.62
C ILE A 265 10.04 30.13 27.18
N MET A 266 8.91 30.40 26.53
CA MET A 266 8.47 31.74 26.14
C MET A 266 8.13 32.62 27.36
N LEU A 267 7.54 32.05 28.43
CA LEU A 267 7.31 32.78 29.68
C LEU A 267 8.62 33.15 30.38
N ILE A 268 9.56 32.19 30.48
CA ILE A 268 10.88 32.40 31.11
C ILE A 268 11.70 33.45 30.35
N SER A 269 11.54 33.55 29.03
CA SER A 269 12.20 34.59 28.23
C SER A 269 11.61 35.99 28.39
N GLY A 270 10.60 36.16 29.26
CA GLY A 270 10.00 37.45 29.58
C GLY A 270 9.09 37.99 28.47
N PHE A 271 8.59 37.14 27.59
CA PHE A 271 7.73 37.56 26.48
C PHE A 271 6.40 38.14 26.97
N LEU A 272 5.78 37.51 27.98
CA LEU A 272 4.56 38.02 28.59
C LEU A 272 4.91 38.79 29.87
N LYS A 273 4.94 40.12 29.78
CA LYS A 273 5.30 41.01 30.90
C LYS A 273 4.35 40.86 32.11
N ASP A 274 3.10 40.47 31.87
CA ASP A 274 2.08 40.26 32.91
C ASP A 274 2.29 38.97 33.70
N PHE A 275 3.05 38.02 33.15
CA PHE A 275 3.49 36.85 33.88
C PHE A 275 4.83 37.19 34.53
N GLN A 276 4.81 37.45 35.84
CA GLN A 276 6.01 37.79 36.60
C GLN A 276 7.16 36.85 36.23
N SER A 277 8.30 37.44 35.86
CA SER A 277 9.55 36.71 35.62
C SER A 277 10.06 36.12 36.94
N GLY A 278 9.58 34.94 37.29
CA GLY A 278 9.95 34.21 38.50
C GLY A 278 9.11 32.93 38.66
N LEU A 279 9.67 31.89 39.29
CA LEU A 279 8.98 30.63 39.60
C LEU A 279 8.00 30.78 40.78
N HIS A 280 7.25 31.87 40.84
CA HIS A 280 6.22 32.08 41.85
C HIS A 280 4.91 31.46 41.38
N PHE A 281 4.74 30.16 41.65
CA PHE A 281 3.51 29.44 41.34
C PHE A 281 2.41 29.84 42.33
N ASN A 282 1.56 30.80 41.94
CA ASN A 282 0.29 31.01 42.61
C ASN A 282 -0.73 30.01 42.04
N PHE A 283 -1.03 28.95 42.80
CA PHE A 283 -1.98 27.90 42.42
C PHE A 283 -3.46 28.32 42.51
N SER A 284 -3.77 29.61 42.42
CA SER A 284 -5.16 30.06 42.34
C SER A 284 -5.82 29.56 41.06
N TRP A 285 -7.09 29.13 41.15
CA TRP A 285 -7.86 28.69 39.98
C TRP A 285 -7.88 29.75 38.88
N GLN A 286 -7.94 31.03 39.28
CA GLN A 286 -7.93 32.15 38.35
C GLN A 286 -6.60 32.24 37.57
N SER A 287 -5.46 32.09 38.25
CA SER A 287 -4.13 32.04 37.61
C SER A 287 -3.99 30.83 36.67
N ILE A 288 -4.51 29.66 37.07
CA ILE A 288 -4.48 28.46 36.22
C ILE A 288 -5.33 28.68 34.96
N SER A 289 -6.56 29.20 35.13
CA SER A 289 -7.48 29.45 34.02
C SER A 289 -6.93 30.49 33.05
N THR A 290 -6.35 31.60 33.52
CA THR A 290 -5.71 32.59 32.65
C THR A 290 -4.51 32.00 31.91
N THR A 291 -3.68 31.21 32.59
CA THR A 291 -2.53 30.53 31.96
C THR A 291 -2.97 29.59 30.86
N ILE A 292 -4.01 28.77 31.10
CA ILE A 292 -4.59 27.88 30.09
C ILE A 292 -5.19 28.69 28.93
N GLY A 293 -5.87 29.80 29.22
CA GLY A 293 -6.42 30.70 28.21
C GLY A 293 -5.33 31.27 27.29
N HIS A 294 -4.24 31.77 27.86
CA HIS A 294 -3.08 32.21 27.10
C HIS A 294 -2.47 31.04 26.31
N PHE A 295 -2.22 29.91 26.94
CA PHE A 295 -1.70 28.71 26.27
C PHE A 295 -2.52 28.35 25.02
N CYS A 296 -3.84 28.26 25.14
CA CYS A 296 -4.74 27.98 24.02
C CYS A 296 -4.69 29.06 22.93
N ASN A 297 -4.61 30.34 23.31
CA ASN A 297 -4.41 31.43 22.36
C ASN A 297 -3.06 31.30 21.63
N PHE A 298 -2.01 30.87 22.33
CA PHE A 298 -0.68 30.61 21.75
C PHE A 298 -0.63 29.34 20.87
N LEU A 299 -1.61 28.45 20.96
CA LEU A 299 -1.80 27.37 19.99
C LEU A 299 -2.56 27.82 18.73
N ASN A 300 -3.23 28.97 18.74
CA ASN A 300 -3.91 29.50 17.57
C ASN A 300 -2.91 30.24 16.64
N PRO A 301 -2.60 29.73 15.44
CA PRO A 301 -1.63 30.37 14.54
C PRO A 301 -2.12 31.72 13.98
N LEU A 302 -3.43 31.98 14.02
CA LEU A 302 -4.07 33.20 13.51
C LEU A 302 -4.15 34.33 14.54
N ARG A 303 -3.57 34.17 15.74
CA ARG A 303 -3.52 35.25 16.73
C ARG A 303 -2.76 36.47 16.18
N ARG A 304 -3.13 37.67 16.63
CA ARG A 304 -2.38 38.89 16.28
C ARG A 304 -0.99 38.87 16.93
N TYR A 305 -0.03 39.59 16.36
CA TYR A 305 1.24 39.85 17.06
C TYR A 305 0.98 40.95 18.07
N ASP A 306 1.33 40.70 19.33
CA ASP A 306 1.46 41.78 20.28
C ASP A 306 2.69 42.59 19.85
N THR A 307 2.53 43.90 19.71
CA THR A 307 3.59 44.82 19.29
C THR A 307 4.65 44.87 20.38
N MET A 308 5.62 43.97 20.29
CA MET A 308 6.71 43.84 21.25
C MET A 308 8.07 43.92 20.54
N ASP A 309 9.06 44.36 21.29
CA ASP A 309 10.45 44.44 20.84
C ASP A 309 10.97 43.07 20.39
N ILE A 310 11.90 43.07 19.44
CA ILE A 310 12.54 41.86 18.93
C ILE A 310 13.32 41.18 20.07
N ASN A 311 12.76 40.08 20.60
CA ASN A 311 13.38 39.29 21.66
C ASN A 311 13.32 37.78 21.34
N ALA A 312 13.97 36.96 22.18
CA ALA A 312 13.96 35.50 22.01
C ALA A 312 12.54 34.90 22.08
N GLY A 313 11.62 35.54 22.81
CA GLY A 313 10.22 35.15 22.88
C GLY A 313 9.50 35.26 21.53
N LEU A 314 9.81 36.27 20.72
CA LEU A 314 9.25 36.42 19.37
C LEU A 314 9.66 35.25 18.44
N LEU A 315 10.91 34.78 18.54
CA LEU A 315 11.36 33.60 17.78
C LEU A 315 10.63 32.33 18.21
N ILE A 316 10.37 32.17 19.51
CA ILE A 316 9.60 31.04 20.05
C ILE A 316 8.13 31.14 19.60
N ASP A 317 7.52 32.33 19.64
CA ASP A 317 6.16 32.58 19.14
C ASP A 317 6.04 32.17 17.66
N PHE A 318 7.00 32.59 16.83
CA PHE A 318 7.06 32.24 15.42
C PHE A 318 7.19 30.72 15.21
N LEU A 319 8.05 30.05 15.97
CA LEU A 319 8.20 28.60 15.92
C LEU A 319 6.91 27.88 16.33
N MET A 320 6.24 28.33 17.40
CA MET A 320 4.95 27.79 17.83
C MET A 320 3.90 27.94 16.73
N ARG A 321 3.83 29.08 16.04
CA ARG A 321 2.90 29.28 14.91
C ARG A 321 3.18 28.34 13.75
N ILE A 322 4.45 28.10 13.39
CA ILE A 322 4.81 27.13 12.34
C ILE A 322 4.32 25.73 12.74
N ILE A 323 4.62 25.29 13.95
CA ILE A 323 4.23 23.97 14.45
C ILE A 323 2.70 23.85 14.51
N ALA A 324 2.01 24.86 15.03
CA ALA A 324 0.56 24.89 15.14
C ALA A 324 -0.11 24.84 13.76
N SER A 325 0.34 25.67 12.83
CA SER A 325 -0.16 25.69 11.45
C SER A 325 0.00 24.32 10.78
N TYR A 326 1.17 23.70 10.94
CA TYR A 326 1.43 22.36 10.40
C TYR A 326 0.53 21.29 11.04
N CYS A 327 0.36 21.29 12.36
CA CYS A 327 -0.46 20.31 13.06
C CYS A 327 -1.95 20.46 12.71
N ILE A 328 -2.46 21.69 12.68
CA ILE A 328 -3.85 22.00 12.29
C ILE A 328 -4.09 21.59 10.83
N TYR A 329 -3.17 21.92 9.91
CA TYR A 329 -3.26 21.47 8.53
C TYR A 329 -3.37 19.95 8.41
N ASN A 330 -2.51 19.19 9.11
CA ASN A 330 -2.57 17.73 9.06
C ASN A 330 -3.81 17.16 9.76
N PHE A 331 -4.31 17.81 10.81
CA PHE A 331 -5.56 17.45 11.46
C PHE A 331 -6.75 17.60 10.49
N ILE A 332 -6.87 18.75 9.82
CA ILE A 332 -7.92 19.01 8.82
C ILE A 332 -7.79 18.01 7.66
N ARG A 333 -6.58 17.77 7.17
CA ARG A 333 -6.31 16.80 6.10
C ARG A 333 -6.74 15.38 6.50
N ALA A 334 -6.38 14.93 7.71
CA ALA A 334 -6.71 13.60 8.19
C ALA A 334 -8.21 13.41 8.44
N THR A 335 -8.92 14.44 8.89
CA THR A 335 -10.38 14.39 9.11
C THR A 335 -11.17 14.39 7.81
N ARG A 336 -10.68 15.10 6.77
CA ARG A 336 -11.31 15.11 5.44
C ARG A 336 -11.11 13.83 4.62
N ARG A 337 -10.23 12.91 5.02
CA ARG A 337 -9.81 11.77 4.19
C ARG A 337 -10.93 10.80 3.77
N PHE A 338 -12.05 10.79 4.49
CA PHE A 338 -13.22 9.92 4.22
C PHE A 338 -14.43 10.68 3.69
N VAL A 339 -14.35 12.00 3.59
CA VAL A 339 -15.40 12.85 3.03
C VAL A 339 -14.95 13.19 1.62
N LYS A 340 -15.48 12.47 0.62
CA LYS A 340 -15.23 12.73 -0.81
C LYS A 340 -16.19 13.79 -1.34
#